data_AF-A0A523DIB5-F1
#
_entry.id   AF-A0A523DIB5-F1
#
_cell.length_a   1.000
_cell.length_b   1.000
_cell.length_c   1.000
_cell.angle_alpha   90.00
_cell.angle_beta   90.00
_cell.angle_gamma   90.00
#
_symmetry.space_group_name_H-M   'P 1'
#
loop_
_entity.id
_entity.type
_entity.pdbx_description
1 polymer ?
#
loop_
_entity_poly.entity_id
_entity_poly.type
_entity_poly.pdbx_seq_one_letter_code
_entity_poly.pdbx_strand_id
1 'polypeptide(L)'
;MRARPMIVGVSVVAGICVGLVGTAVPVVAHHAFAAEFDANSPVEFSGTVTKVEWINPHVWIHLDVKKDDGTVENWAFEAGTPNVLFRRGFTRNSLLPGTDVLVDGYQAKDGTNRANGRDITLADGTKLFLGSSGTGAPWELARPGVDTVDPPR
;
A
#
# COMPACT_ATOMS: atom_id res chain seq x y z
N MET A 1 3.21 74.67 -49.39
CA MET A 1 3.43 74.34 -47.96
C MET A 1 2.04 74.05 -47.37
N ARG A 2 1.59 72.78 -47.24
CA ARG A 2 1.61 71.88 -46.05
C ARG A 2 1.31 72.64 -44.72
N ALA A 3 0.39 72.26 -43.84
CA ALA A 3 -0.46 71.06 -43.70
C ALA A 3 -1.64 71.36 -42.72
N ARG A 4 -2.72 70.57 -42.78
CA ARG A 4 -3.80 70.50 -41.77
C ARG A 4 -3.50 69.36 -40.79
N PRO A 5 -3.83 69.46 -39.48
CA PRO A 5 -3.61 68.35 -38.55
C PRO A 5 -4.79 67.36 -38.61
N MET A 6 -4.51 66.07 -38.53
CA MET A 6 -5.53 65.06 -38.26
C MET A 6 -4.96 63.94 -37.40
N ILE A 7 -5.38 63.99 -36.14
CA ILE A 7 -5.92 62.92 -35.30
C ILE A 7 -5.07 61.66 -35.07
N VAL A 8 -4.77 61.51 -33.79
CA VAL A 8 -4.22 60.39 -33.05
C VAL A 8 -5.01 59.09 -33.27
N GLY A 9 -4.28 57.99 -33.39
CA GLY A 9 -4.80 56.63 -33.28
C GLY A 9 -3.68 55.63 -33.08
N VAL A 10 -2.92 55.76 -31.98
CA VAL A 10 -1.99 54.70 -31.55
C VAL A 10 -2.83 53.56 -31.01
N SER A 11 -3.08 52.53 -31.83
CA SER A 11 -3.64 51.27 -31.36
C SER A 11 -2.58 50.57 -30.50
N VAL A 12 -2.73 50.65 -29.19
CA VAL A 12 -1.93 49.90 -28.22
C VAL A 12 -2.29 48.42 -28.35
N VAL A 13 -1.31 47.61 -28.79
CA VAL A 13 -1.35 46.15 -28.62
C VAL A 13 -1.16 45.86 -27.14
N ALA A 14 -2.27 45.73 -26.40
CA ALA A 14 -2.26 45.30 -25.00
C ALA A 14 -2.43 43.77 -24.95
N GLY A 15 -1.38 43.09 -24.50
CA GLY A 15 -1.22 41.64 -24.55
C GLY A 15 -2.29 40.85 -23.81
N ILE A 16 -2.71 39.75 -24.44
CA ILE A 16 -3.45 38.66 -23.79
C ILE A 16 -2.42 37.79 -23.08
N CYS A 17 -2.32 37.93 -21.76
CA CYS A 17 -1.68 36.96 -20.86
C CYS A 17 -2.48 36.93 -19.55
N VAL A 18 -3.74 36.47 -19.63
CA VAL A 18 -4.48 36.08 -18.41
C VAL A 18 -4.01 34.67 -18.07
N GLY A 19 -3.15 34.57 -17.06
CA GLY A 19 -2.54 33.33 -16.62
C GLY A 19 -3.57 32.33 -16.15
N LEU A 20 -3.51 31.11 -16.69
CA LEU A 20 -4.06 29.94 -16.03
C LEU A 20 -3.25 29.71 -14.74
N VAL A 21 -3.69 30.30 -13.64
CA VAL A 21 -3.30 29.84 -12.31
C VAL A 21 -4.09 28.56 -12.06
N GLY A 22 -3.58 27.44 -12.58
CA GLY A 22 -4.12 26.13 -12.28
C GLY A 22 -3.99 25.90 -10.77
N THR A 23 -5.13 25.75 -10.09
CA THR A 23 -5.15 25.20 -8.74
C THR A 23 -4.63 23.77 -8.84
N ALA A 24 -3.37 23.56 -8.46
CA ALA A 24 -2.83 22.22 -8.26
C ALA A 24 -3.58 21.62 -7.07
N VAL A 25 -4.69 20.94 -7.33
CA VAL A 25 -5.33 20.09 -6.32
C VAL A 25 -4.30 19.01 -6.01
N PRO A 26 -3.79 18.90 -4.77
CA PRO A 26 -2.91 17.81 -4.43
C PRO A 26 -3.68 16.52 -4.66
N VAL A 27 -3.29 15.76 -5.67
CA VAL A 27 -3.76 14.39 -5.82
C VAL A 27 -3.09 13.64 -4.68
N VAL A 28 -3.85 13.37 -3.62
CA VAL A 28 -3.43 12.42 -2.59
C VAL A 28 -3.34 11.08 -3.30
N ALA A 29 -2.12 10.65 -3.62
CA ALA A 29 -1.86 9.31 -4.07
C ALA A 29 -2.12 8.39 -2.88
N HIS A 30 -3.36 7.92 -2.74
CA HIS A 30 -3.70 6.85 -1.83
C HIS A 30 -2.98 5.59 -2.34
N HIS A 31 -2.06 5.04 -1.56
CA HIS A 31 -1.39 3.77 -1.82
C HIS A 31 -2.46 2.66 -1.78
N ALA A 32 -3.18 2.46 -2.89
CA ALA A 32 -4.56 2.02 -2.85
C ALA A 32 -4.71 0.52 -2.54
N PHE A 33 -4.82 0.17 -1.26
CA PHE A 33 -5.25 -1.17 -0.84
C PHE A 33 -6.49 -1.60 -1.62
N ALA A 34 -7.49 -0.72 -1.68
CA ALA A 34 -8.77 -1.00 -2.33
C ALA A 34 -8.67 -1.19 -3.86
N ALA A 35 -7.55 -0.86 -4.49
CA ALA A 35 -7.34 -1.15 -5.90
C ALA A 35 -6.95 -2.62 -6.14
N GLU A 36 -6.13 -3.21 -5.25
CA GLU A 36 -5.56 -4.55 -5.44
C GLU A 36 -6.23 -5.61 -4.56
N PHE A 37 -6.65 -5.27 -3.35
CA PHE A 37 -7.09 -6.23 -2.33
C PHE A 37 -8.54 -6.04 -1.93
N ASP A 38 -9.19 -7.14 -1.52
CA ASP A 38 -10.57 -7.15 -1.08
C ASP A 38 -10.69 -7.19 0.44
N ALA A 39 -11.19 -6.08 1.00
CA ALA A 39 -11.48 -5.94 2.42
C ALA A 39 -12.44 -7.02 2.98
N ASN A 40 -13.29 -7.61 2.12
CA ASN A 40 -14.28 -8.61 2.53
C ASN A 40 -13.79 -10.05 2.36
N SER A 41 -12.56 -10.25 1.91
CA SER A 41 -11.95 -11.57 1.70
C SER A 41 -10.73 -11.76 2.61
N PRO A 42 -10.93 -11.86 3.94
CA PRO A 42 -9.84 -12.09 4.87
C PRO A 42 -9.27 -13.50 4.68
N VAL A 43 -7.95 -13.62 4.84
CA VAL A 43 -7.22 -14.89 4.83
C VAL A 43 -6.44 -15.04 6.13
N GLU A 44 -6.31 -16.27 6.59
CA GLU A 44 -5.45 -16.65 7.71
C GLU A 44 -4.83 -18.01 7.38
N PHE A 45 -3.51 -18.07 7.28
CA PHE A 45 -2.79 -19.28 6.87
C PHE A 45 -1.64 -19.58 7.82
N SER A 46 -1.53 -20.86 8.20
CA SER A 46 -0.27 -21.42 8.66
C SER A 46 0.55 -21.81 7.43
N GLY A 47 1.79 -21.35 7.36
CA GLY A 47 2.67 -21.64 6.24
C GLY A 47 4.14 -21.55 6.59
N THR A 48 4.96 -22.09 5.70
CA THR A 48 6.42 -22.07 5.83
C THR A 48 6.99 -21.03 4.88
N VAL A 49 7.83 -20.13 5.38
CA VAL A 49 8.49 -19.11 4.56
C VAL A 49 9.38 -19.78 3.52
N THR A 50 9.24 -19.38 2.26
CA THR A 50 10.09 -19.84 1.15
C THR A 50 11.03 -18.75 0.66
N LYS A 51 10.61 -17.48 0.69
CA LYS A 51 11.40 -16.33 0.25
C LYS A 51 10.89 -15.05 0.91
N VAL A 52 11.79 -14.10 1.18
CA VAL A 52 11.42 -12.72 1.51
C VAL A 52 12.15 -11.75 0.59
N GLU A 53 11.38 -10.90 -0.10
CA GLU A 53 11.90 -9.87 -0.99
C GLU A 53 11.85 -8.52 -0.30
N TRP A 54 13.01 -8.04 0.12
CA TRP A 54 13.16 -6.74 0.77
C TRP A 54 13.32 -5.60 -0.25
N ILE A 55 12.31 -5.42 -1.10
CA ILE A 55 12.31 -4.42 -2.17
C ILE A 55 11.42 -3.21 -1.80
N ASN A 56 11.65 -2.08 -2.43
CA ASN A 56 10.74 -0.93 -2.33
C ASN A 56 9.77 -0.97 -3.52
N PRO A 57 8.49 -0.55 -3.35
CA PRO A 57 7.90 0.04 -2.14
C PRO A 57 7.38 -0.99 -1.12
N HIS A 58 7.34 -2.28 -1.45
CA HIS A 58 6.77 -3.31 -0.58
C HIS A 58 7.72 -4.49 -0.35
N VAL A 59 7.79 -4.94 0.90
CA VAL A 59 8.36 -6.26 1.21
C VAL A 59 7.36 -7.33 0.81
N TRP A 60 7.83 -8.39 0.18
CA TRP A 60 7.01 -9.56 -0.16
C TRP A 60 7.47 -10.78 0.62
N ILE A 61 6.56 -11.44 1.32
CA ILE A 61 6.81 -12.67 2.08
C ILE A 61 6.11 -13.81 1.35
N HIS A 62 6.89 -14.77 0.87
CA HIS A 62 6.39 -15.93 0.13
C HIS A 62 6.29 -17.12 1.06
N LEU A 63 5.14 -17.77 1.10
CA LEU A 63 4.85 -18.90 1.95
C LEU A 63 4.37 -20.10 1.13
N ASP A 64 4.77 -21.30 1.55
CA ASP A 64 4.05 -22.51 1.20
C ASP A 64 2.94 -22.73 2.24
N VAL A 65 1.70 -22.72 1.77
CA VAL A 65 0.49 -22.88 2.59
C VAL A 65 -0.08 -24.27 2.32
N LYS A 66 -0.19 -25.07 3.37
CA LYS A 66 -0.84 -26.39 3.28
C LYS A 66 -2.34 -26.24 3.45
N LYS A 67 -3.10 -26.75 2.48
CA LYS A 67 -4.57 -26.75 2.49
C LYS A 67 -5.10 -28.00 3.17
N ASP A 68 -6.37 -27.97 3.55
CA ASP A 68 -7.04 -29.08 4.23
C ASP A 68 -7.11 -30.35 3.37
N ASP A 69 -7.10 -30.21 2.04
CA ASP A 69 -7.07 -31.32 1.08
C ASP A 69 -5.67 -31.94 0.90
N GLY A 70 -4.66 -31.42 1.62
CA GLY A 70 -3.28 -31.87 1.58
C GLY A 70 -2.45 -31.26 0.45
N THR A 71 -3.03 -30.42 -0.39
CA THR A 71 -2.28 -29.67 -1.41
C THR A 71 -1.46 -28.54 -0.78
N VAL A 72 -0.44 -28.09 -1.50
CA VAL A 72 0.39 -26.95 -1.12
C VAL A 72 0.23 -25.85 -2.17
N GLU A 73 -0.15 -24.66 -1.70
CA GLU A 73 -0.25 -23.46 -2.50
C GLU A 73 0.88 -22.50 -2.13
N ASN A 74 1.54 -21.92 -3.13
CA ASN A 74 2.47 -20.83 -2.88
C ASN A 74 1.71 -19.51 -2.84
N TRP A 75 1.91 -18.74 -1.76
CA TRP A 75 1.25 -17.47 -1.49
C TRP A 75 2.26 -16.35 -1.31
N ALA A 76 1.94 -15.16 -1.80
CA ALA A 76 2.76 -13.96 -1.63
C ALA A 76 2.00 -12.91 -0.81
N PHE A 77 2.57 -12.51 0.32
CA PHE A 77 2.03 -11.49 1.21
C PHE A 77 2.77 -10.17 1.04
N GLU A 78 2.04 -9.16 0.62
CA GLU A 78 2.52 -7.78 0.59
C GLU A 78 2.59 -7.24 2.02
N ALA A 79 3.73 -6.65 2.38
CA ALA A 79 3.90 -5.93 3.62
C ALA A 79 4.32 -4.47 3.36
N GLY A 80 4.47 -3.70 4.42
CA GLY A 80 4.98 -2.33 4.36
C GLY A 80 6.39 -2.23 3.75
N THR A 81 6.85 -0.99 3.58
CA THR A 81 8.22 -0.72 3.12
C THR A 81 9.26 -1.38 4.05
N PRO A 82 10.46 -1.75 3.54
CA PRO A 82 11.52 -2.31 4.37
C PRO A 82 11.83 -1.49 5.62
N ASN A 83 11.89 -0.15 5.49
CA ASN A 83 12.19 0.75 6.61
C ASN A 83 11.10 0.72 7.69
N VAL A 84 9.83 0.64 7.29
CA VAL A 84 8.72 0.53 8.24
C VAL A 84 8.81 -0.79 9.01
N LEU A 85 9.06 -1.91 8.33
CA LEU A 85 9.18 -3.21 8.98
C LEU A 85 10.39 -3.27 9.93
N PHE A 86 11.55 -2.75 9.54
CA PHE A 86 12.71 -2.72 10.44
C PHE A 86 12.44 -1.90 11.71
N ARG A 87 11.71 -0.78 11.60
CA ARG A 87 11.29 0.01 12.78
C ARG A 87 10.28 -0.74 13.67
N ARG A 88 9.57 -1.72 13.13
CA ARG A 88 8.65 -2.60 13.88
C ARG A 88 9.34 -3.84 14.45
N GLY A 89 10.66 -3.91 14.39
CA GLY A 89 11.45 -5.00 14.97
C GLY A 89 11.73 -6.17 14.04
N PHE A 90 11.32 -6.09 12.76
CA PHE A 90 11.80 -7.06 11.79
C PHE A 90 13.30 -6.89 11.56
N THR A 91 13.96 -8.01 11.28
CA THR A 91 15.29 -8.05 10.70
C THR A 91 15.23 -8.93 9.45
N ARG A 92 16.29 -8.90 8.64
CA ARG A 92 16.41 -9.83 7.50
C ARG A 92 16.43 -11.30 7.92
N ASN A 93 16.69 -11.58 9.20
CA ASN A 93 16.74 -12.92 9.77
C ASN A 93 15.43 -13.32 10.47
N SER A 94 14.45 -12.43 10.58
CA SER A 94 13.18 -12.72 11.28
C SER A 94 12.30 -13.74 10.54
N LEU A 95 12.48 -13.86 9.22
CA LEU A 95 11.66 -14.68 8.33
C LEU A 95 12.57 -15.40 7.31
N LEU A 96 13.52 -16.19 7.80
CA LEU A 96 14.36 -17.00 6.92
C LEU A 96 13.53 -18.11 6.27
N PRO A 97 13.92 -18.60 5.07
CA PRO A 97 13.29 -19.78 4.50
C PRO A 97 13.28 -20.96 5.49
N GLY A 98 12.15 -21.66 5.57
CA GLY A 98 11.90 -22.72 6.56
C GLY A 98 11.30 -22.24 7.87
N THR A 99 11.08 -20.94 8.06
CA THR A 99 10.39 -20.42 9.25
C THR A 99 8.89 -20.68 9.14
N ASP A 100 8.32 -21.37 10.11
CA ASP A 100 6.87 -21.54 10.22
C ASP A 100 6.22 -20.33 10.87
N VAL A 101 5.14 -19.86 10.26
CA VAL A 101 4.43 -18.65 10.67
C VAL A 101 2.92 -18.83 10.50
N LEU A 102 2.17 -18.09 11.32
CA LEU A 102 0.77 -17.78 11.06
C LEU A 102 0.69 -16.38 10.47
N VAL A 103 0.14 -16.23 9.27
CA VAL A 103 -0.06 -14.93 8.63
C VAL A 103 -1.55 -14.69 8.41
N ASP A 104 -1.99 -13.47 8.63
CA ASP A 104 -3.34 -13.04 8.29
C ASP A 104 -3.35 -11.76 7.46
N GLY A 105 -4.40 -11.57 6.68
CA GLY A 105 -4.44 -10.53 5.66
C GLY A 105 -5.71 -10.53 4.82
N TYR A 106 -5.62 -9.96 3.62
CA TYR A 106 -6.75 -9.78 2.71
C TYR A 106 -6.36 -10.16 1.29
N GLN A 107 -7.12 -11.06 0.68
CA GLN A 107 -6.81 -11.61 -0.63
C GLN A 107 -6.88 -10.56 -1.74
N ALA A 108 -6.04 -10.72 -2.76
CA ALA A 108 -6.09 -9.95 -3.99
C ALA A 108 -7.41 -10.17 -4.75
N LYS A 109 -7.94 -9.10 -5.34
CA LYS A 109 -9.21 -9.11 -6.10
C LYS A 109 -9.15 -9.90 -7.39
N ASP A 110 -7.96 -10.07 -7.96
CA ASP A 110 -7.74 -10.77 -9.22
C ASP A 110 -7.75 -12.30 -9.07
N GLY A 111 -7.95 -12.81 -7.84
CA GLY A 111 -8.03 -14.23 -7.55
C GLY A 111 -6.67 -14.93 -7.52
N THR A 112 -5.56 -14.20 -7.63
CA THR A 112 -4.23 -14.78 -7.43
C THR A 112 -4.01 -15.14 -5.96
N ASN A 113 -3.02 -16.00 -5.70
CA ASN A 113 -2.55 -16.33 -4.35
C ASN A 113 -1.67 -15.19 -3.78
N ARG A 114 -2.19 -13.96 -3.84
CA ARG A 114 -1.59 -12.78 -3.27
C ARG A 114 -2.52 -12.24 -2.20
N ALA A 115 -1.93 -11.67 -1.15
CA ALA A 115 -2.68 -11.00 -0.12
C ALA A 115 -1.92 -9.78 0.38
N ASN A 116 -2.63 -8.78 0.90
CA ASN A 116 -2.00 -7.81 1.77
C ASN A 116 -1.92 -8.39 3.18
N GLY A 117 -0.71 -8.51 3.71
CA GLY A 117 -0.48 -9.01 5.06
C GLY A 117 -0.80 -7.97 6.11
N ARG A 118 -1.63 -8.33 7.09
CA ARG A 118 -1.91 -7.52 8.27
C ARG A 118 -0.92 -7.86 9.37
N ASP A 119 -0.91 -9.10 9.84
CA ASP A 119 -0.03 -9.56 10.90
C ASP A 119 0.68 -10.86 10.52
N ILE A 120 1.83 -11.07 11.17
CA ILE A 120 2.52 -12.35 11.18
C ILE A 120 2.84 -12.72 12.62
N THR A 121 2.58 -13.98 12.98
CA THR A 121 2.92 -14.55 14.27
C THR A 121 3.98 -15.61 14.06
N LEU A 122 5.11 -15.45 14.73
CA LEU A 122 6.22 -16.40 14.72
C LEU A 122 5.93 -17.57 15.66
N ALA A 123 6.67 -18.66 15.51
CA ALA A 123 6.53 -19.87 16.33
C ALA A 123 6.74 -19.62 17.85
N ASP A 124 7.48 -18.58 18.23
CA ASP A 124 7.68 -18.18 19.62
C ASP A 124 6.52 -17.35 20.20
N GLY A 125 5.47 -17.12 19.42
CA GLY A 125 4.31 -16.30 19.77
C GLY A 125 4.49 -14.81 19.52
N THR A 126 5.67 -14.36 19.06
CA THR A 126 5.89 -12.96 18.69
C THR A 126 4.98 -12.59 17.52
N LYS A 127 4.07 -11.64 17.76
CA LYS A 127 3.19 -11.08 16.74
C LYS A 127 3.73 -9.74 16.25
N LEU A 128 3.91 -9.62 14.94
CA LEU A 128 4.43 -8.42 14.29
C LEU A 128 3.47 -7.93 13.20
N PHE A 129 3.33 -6.63 13.10
CA PHE A 129 2.44 -5.99 12.13
C PHE A 129 3.12 -5.78 10.78
N LEU A 130 2.56 -6.41 9.73
CA LEU A 130 3.01 -6.33 8.34
C LEU A 130 2.44 -5.13 7.59
N GLY A 131 1.22 -4.70 7.92
CA GLY A 131 0.44 -3.77 7.11
C GLY A 131 1.16 -2.48 6.75
N SER A 132 1.03 -2.07 5.48
CA SER A 132 1.55 -0.78 5.01
C SER A 132 0.69 0.38 5.53
N SER A 133 1.31 1.54 5.75
CA SER A 133 0.65 2.74 6.31
C SER A 133 0.15 3.68 5.22
N GLY A 134 -1.01 4.32 5.43
CA GLY A 134 -1.67 5.22 4.49
C GLY A 134 -2.32 4.50 3.29
N THR A 135 -2.60 3.20 3.42
CA THR A 135 -3.14 2.39 2.33
C THR A 135 -4.66 2.39 2.21
N GLY A 136 -5.37 2.85 3.25
CA GLY A 136 -6.83 2.79 3.33
C GLY A 136 -7.34 1.36 3.58
N ALA A 137 -6.48 0.48 4.07
CA ALA A 137 -6.86 -0.88 4.34
C ALA A 137 -7.63 -1.02 5.67
N PRO A 138 -8.47 -2.07 5.84
CA PRO A 138 -9.40 -2.18 6.97
C PRO A 138 -8.78 -2.39 8.35
N TRP A 139 -7.48 -2.25 8.54
CA TRP A 139 -6.81 -2.23 9.85
C TRP A 139 -6.24 -0.85 10.21
N GLU A 140 -6.11 0.06 9.23
CA GLU A 140 -5.88 1.49 9.52
C GLU A 140 -7.13 2.15 10.12
N LEU A 141 -8.26 1.48 9.95
CA LEU A 141 -9.55 1.75 10.55
C LEU A 141 -9.89 0.46 11.33
N ALA A 142 -10.43 0.51 12.55
CA ALA A 142 -10.81 -0.72 13.24
C ALA A 142 -11.78 -1.57 12.38
N ARG A 143 -11.56 -2.89 12.28
CA ARG A 143 -12.49 -3.79 11.57
C ARG A 143 -13.86 -3.73 12.24
N PRO A 144 -14.92 -3.24 11.57
CA PRO A 144 -16.24 -3.19 12.16
C PRO A 144 -16.70 -4.60 12.55
N GLY A 145 -16.90 -4.84 13.85
CA GLY A 145 -17.37 -6.12 14.39
C GLY A 145 -16.30 -7.15 14.72
N VAL A 146 -15.00 -6.85 14.53
CA VAL A 146 -13.91 -7.77 14.92
C VAL A 146 -12.91 -7.13 15.89
N ASP A 147 -12.56 -5.86 15.68
CA ASP A 147 -11.60 -5.15 16.53
C ASP A 147 -12.35 -4.08 17.34
N THR A 148 -12.22 -4.10 18.68
CA THR A 148 -12.93 -3.17 19.58
C THR A 148 -12.11 -1.94 19.98
N VAL A 149 -10.83 -1.88 19.59
CA VAL A 149 -9.90 -0.81 19.95
C VAL A 149 -8.94 -0.58 18.77
N ASP A 150 -8.64 0.68 18.46
CA ASP A 150 -7.57 1.06 17.51
C ASP A 150 -6.27 0.33 17.90
N PRO A 151 -5.52 -0.27 16.95
CA PRO A 151 -4.20 -0.80 17.25
C PRO A 151 -3.31 0.34 17.78
N PRO A 152 -2.38 0.04 18.72
CA PRO A 152 -1.52 1.06 19.29
C PRO A 152 -0.77 1.80 18.17
N ARG A 153 -0.90 3.13 18.17
CA ARG A 153 -0.24 4.04 17.23
C ARG A 153 1.27 4.05 17.41
#